data_AF-X1HW18-F1
#
_entry.id   AF-X1HW18-F1
#
_cell.length_a   1.000
_cell.length_b   1.000
_cell.length_c   1.000
_cell.angle_alpha   90.00
_cell.angle_beta   90.00
_cell.angle_gamma   90.00
#
_symmetry.space_group_name_H-M   'P 1'
#
loop_
_entity.id
_entity.type
_entity.pdbx_description
1 polymer ?
#
loop_
_entity_poly.entity_id
_entity_poly.type
_entity_poly.pdbx_seq_one_letter_code
_entity_poly.pdbx_strand_id
1 'polypeptide(L)'
;MSKDSILCVSYFDTILGPNTLYCNSTLNTKEHPDLGRILEFSDEEGSFVFTFRKYQTINHIFYIDSEYARGGKEMLMITYLIRAAYFKDEITDVYNYLLSKTPDLENFA
;
A
#
# COMPACT_ATOMS: atom_id res chain seq x y z
N MET A 1 18.98 2.26 -2.92
CA MET A 1 18.03 1.76 -1.90
C MET A 1 18.47 0.36 -1.50
N SER A 2 18.56 0.07 -0.20
CA SER A 2 18.92 -1.27 0.27
C SER A 2 17.90 -2.27 -0.26
N LYS A 3 18.32 -3.51 -0.51
CA LYS A 3 17.45 -4.59 -1.05
C LYS A 3 16.35 -5.04 -0.07
N ASP A 4 16.19 -4.33 1.05
CA ASP A 4 15.40 -4.73 2.21
C ASP A 4 14.12 -3.91 2.39
N SER A 5 13.93 -2.87 1.57
CA SER A 5 12.73 -2.04 1.51
C SER A 5 12.15 -2.02 0.09
N ILE A 6 10.85 -2.28 -0.04
CA ILE A 6 10.13 -2.31 -1.31
C ILE A 6 8.97 -1.31 -1.23
N LEU A 7 8.80 -0.48 -2.25
CA LEU A 7 7.68 0.44 -2.38
C LEU A 7 6.87 0.02 -3.60
N CYS A 8 5.59 -0.26 -3.39
CA CYS A 8 4.64 -0.52 -4.45
C CYS A 8 3.43 0.43 -4.36
N VAL A 9 2.79 0.66 -5.51
CA VAL A 9 1.49 1.33 -5.62
C VAL A 9 0.56 0.38 -6.34
N SER A 10 -0.58 0.09 -5.71
CA SER A 10 -1.61 -0.79 -6.20
C SER A 10 -2.90 -0.02 -6.46
N TYR A 11 -3.62 -0.44 -7.49
CA TYR A 11 -4.92 0.05 -7.91
C TYR A 11 -5.92 -1.10 -7.83
N PHE A 12 -7.10 -0.87 -7.27
CA PHE A 12 -8.10 -1.91 -7.03
C PHE A 12 -9.31 -1.67 -7.92
N ASP A 13 -9.30 -2.35 -9.08
CA ASP A 13 -10.39 -2.29 -10.03
C ASP A 13 -11.55 -3.17 -9.56
N THR A 14 -12.77 -2.65 -9.60
CA THR A 14 -13.96 -3.40 -9.17
C THR A 14 -14.29 -4.62 -10.03
N ILE A 15 -13.75 -4.70 -11.26
CA ILE A 15 -13.99 -5.79 -12.22
C ILE A 15 -12.77 -6.69 -12.33
N LEU A 16 -11.58 -6.10 -12.56
CA LEU A 16 -10.33 -6.85 -12.77
C LEU A 16 -9.67 -7.26 -11.46
N GLY A 17 -10.02 -6.59 -10.36
CA GLY A 17 -9.40 -6.78 -9.06
C GLY A 17 -8.08 -5.98 -8.90
N PRO A 18 -7.26 -6.37 -7.91
CA PRO A 18 -6.02 -5.67 -7.57
C PRO A 18 -4.98 -5.75 -8.69
N ASN A 19 -4.46 -4.59 -9.08
CA ASN A 19 -3.39 -4.43 -10.05
C ASN A 19 -2.25 -3.62 -9.45
N THR A 20 -1.00 -4.01 -9.71
CA THR A 20 0.17 -3.23 -9.26
C THR A 20 0.58 -2.27 -10.37
N LEU A 21 0.38 -0.97 -10.16
CA LEU A 21 0.77 0.08 -11.11
C LEU A 21 2.29 0.28 -11.13
N TYR A 22 2.88 0.28 -9.94
CA TYR A 22 4.31 0.48 -9.76
C TYR A 22 4.81 -0.42 -8.66
N CYS A 23 5.98 -1.00 -8.85
CA CYS A 23 6.77 -1.44 -7.72
C CYS A 23 8.26 -1.29 -8.03
N ASN A 24 9.02 -0.78 -7.07
CA ASN A 24 10.46 -0.59 -7.24
C ASN A 24 11.26 -1.91 -7.24
N SER A 25 10.60 -3.05 -7.01
CA SER A 25 11.17 -4.40 -7.04
C SER A 25 10.12 -5.44 -7.42
N THR A 26 10.54 -6.53 -8.04
CA THR A 26 9.65 -7.64 -8.38
C THR A 26 9.22 -8.39 -7.12
N LEU A 27 7.91 -8.55 -6.91
CA LEU A 27 7.38 -9.31 -5.79
C LEU A 27 7.38 -10.82 -6.09
N ASN A 28 8.04 -11.60 -5.24
CA ASN A 28 7.94 -13.06 -5.22
C ASN A 28 6.79 -13.51 -4.31
N THR A 29 5.77 -14.16 -4.87
CA THR A 29 4.58 -14.63 -4.13
C THR A 29 4.87 -15.66 -3.03
N LYS A 30 6.04 -16.33 -3.08
CA LYS A 30 6.48 -17.24 -2.03
C LYS A 30 7.16 -16.52 -0.87
N GLU A 31 7.64 -15.29 -1.04
CA GLU A 31 8.43 -14.57 -0.03
C GLU A 31 7.70 -13.34 0.51
N HIS A 32 7.00 -12.63 -0.36
CA HIS A 32 6.31 -11.37 -0.08
C HIS A 32 4.81 -11.60 0.12
N PRO A 33 4.13 -10.72 0.85
CA PRO A 33 2.68 -10.75 0.95
C PRO A 33 2.04 -10.50 -0.41
N ASP A 34 0.85 -11.07 -0.60
CA ASP A 34 -0.02 -10.75 -1.73
C ASP A 34 -0.73 -9.43 -1.43
N LEU A 35 -0.34 -8.37 -2.14
CA LEU A 35 -0.91 -7.02 -1.95
C LEU A 35 -2.41 -6.97 -2.27
N GLY A 36 -2.89 -7.83 -3.16
CA GLY A 36 -4.30 -7.91 -3.50
C GLY A 36 -5.15 -8.44 -2.34
N ARG A 37 -4.58 -9.37 -1.58
CA ARG A 37 -5.24 -9.98 -0.41
C ARG A 37 -5.07 -9.19 0.88
N ILE A 38 -4.16 -8.21 0.91
CA ILE A 38 -3.98 -7.34 2.07
C ILE A 38 -5.26 -6.55 2.39
N LEU A 39 -6.08 -6.25 1.38
CA LEU A 39 -7.39 -5.61 1.61
C LEU A 39 -8.39 -6.49 2.35
N GLU A 40 -8.21 -7.81 2.42
CA GLU A 40 -9.05 -8.69 3.25
C GLU A 40 -8.93 -8.34 4.75
N PHE A 41 -7.90 -7.58 5.15
CA PHE A 41 -7.66 -7.17 6.53
C PHE A 41 -8.14 -5.75 6.84
N SER A 42 -8.20 -4.87 5.84
CA SER A 42 -8.68 -3.49 5.97
C SER A 42 -8.97 -2.91 4.58
N ASP A 43 -10.17 -2.38 4.42
CA ASP A 43 -10.65 -1.64 3.23
C ASP A 43 -11.02 -0.18 3.57
N GLU A 44 -10.74 0.24 4.80
CA GLU A 44 -10.94 1.61 5.27
C GLU A 44 -9.83 2.53 4.76
N GLU A 45 -10.21 3.77 4.42
CA GLU A 45 -9.24 4.81 4.05
C GLU A 45 -8.30 5.13 5.22
N GLY A 46 -7.00 5.25 4.91
CA GLY A 46 -5.96 5.57 5.89
C GLY A 46 -4.83 4.55 5.97
N SER A 47 -4.01 4.70 7.02
CA SER A 47 -2.78 3.91 7.20
C SER A 47 -2.97 2.73 8.14
N PHE A 48 -2.51 1.54 7.75
CA PHE A 48 -2.46 0.36 8.61
C PHE A 48 -1.20 -0.47 8.38
N VAL A 49 -0.82 -1.24 9.40
CA VAL A 49 0.35 -2.12 9.37
C VAL A 49 -0.11 -3.57 9.25
N PHE A 50 0.51 -4.33 8.35
CA PHE A 50 0.28 -5.76 8.20
C PHE A 50 1.59 -6.54 8.34
N THR A 51 1.59 -7.65 9.07
CA THR A 51 2.79 -8.47 9.27
C THR A 51 2.66 -9.79 8.50
N PHE A 52 3.65 -10.09 7.66
CA PHE A 52 3.71 -11.34 6.90
C PHE A 52 5.12 -11.94 6.95
N ARG A 53 5.25 -13.07 7.66
CA ARG A 53 6.51 -13.80 7.81
C ARG A 53 7.66 -12.90 8.33
N LYS A 54 8.59 -12.54 7.44
CA LYS A 54 9.77 -11.71 7.74
C LYS A 54 9.56 -10.25 7.36
N TYR A 55 8.42 -9.91 6.79
CA TYR A 55 8.08 -8.58 6.31
C TYR A 55 6.99 -7.94 7.17
N GLN A 56 7.11 -6.63 7.33
CA GLN A 56 6.04 -5.77 7.77
C GLN A 56 5.73 -4.81 6.64
N THR A 57 4.45 -4.62 6.36
CA THR A 57 3.99 -3.65 5.37
C THR A 57 3.29 -2.51 6.08
N ILE A 58 3.55 -1.31 5.61
CA ILE A 58 2.80 -0.12 5.97
C ILE A 58 2.02 0.25 4.71
N ASN A 59 0.71 0.16 4.82
CA ASN A 59 -0.21 0.34 3.71
C ASN A 59 -0.98 1.63 3.98
N HIS A 60 -1.21 2.42 2.93
CA HIS A 60 -2.05 3.61 2.99
C HIS A 60 -3.08 3.53 1.86
N ILE A 61 -4.34 3.34 2.22
CA ILE A 61 -5.47 3.33 1.28
C ILE A 61 -5.98 4.75 1.15
N PHE A 62 -6.25 5.17 -0.08
CA PHE A 62 -6.87 6.45 -0.40
C PHE A 62 -7.69 6.31 -1.68
N TYR A 63 -8.63 7.24 -1.87
CA TYR A 63 -9.44 7.30 -3.07
C TYR A 63 -9.06 8.51 -3.93
N ILE A 64 -9.25 8.39 -5.24
CA ILE A 64 -9.18 9.53 -6.16
C ILE A 64 -10.44 9.61 -7.00
N ASP A 65 -10.87 10.82 -7.34
CA ASP A 65 -11.99 11.02 -8.25
C ASP A 65 -11.64 10.55 -9.67
N SER A 66 -12.58 9.85 -10.31
CA SER A 66 -12.44 9.30 -11.66
C SER A 66 -13.80 9.17 -12.34
N GLU A 67 -13.93 9.79 -13.50
CA GLU A 67 -15.11 9.65 -14.36
C GLU A 67 -15.24 8.22 -14.95
N TYR A 68 -14.16 7.44 -14.91
CA TYR A 68 -14.12 6.06 -15.40
C TYR A 68 -14.56 5.06 -14.33
N ALA A 69 -14.54 5.46 -13.05
CA ALA A 69 -15.01 4.63 -11.95
C ALA A 69 -16.54 4.61 -11.89
N ARG A 70 -17.14 3.42 -11.74
CA ARG A 70 -18.60 3.28 -11.59
C ARG A 70 -19.17 4.03 -10.36
N GLY A 71 -18.36 4.19 -9.32
CA GLY A 71 -18.71 4.94 -8.10
C GLY A 71 -18.18 6.37 -8.09
N GLY A 72 -17.61 6.85 -9.20
CA GLY A 72 -16.93 8.15 -9.29
C GLY A 72 -15.56 8.21 -8.62
N LYS A 73 -15.13 7.13 -7.94
CA LYS A 73 -13.85 7.06 -7.24
C LYS A 73 -13.09 5.76 -7.51
N GLU A 74 -11.78 5.86 -7.66
CA GLU A 74 -10.86 4.73 -7.72
C GLU A 74 -10.17 4.53 -6.38
N MET A 75 -10.02 3.27 -5.96
CA MET A 75 -9.26 2.92 -4.76
C MET A 75 -7.80 2.63 -5.11
N LEU A 76 -6.88 3.29 -4.43
CA LEU A 76 -5.44 3.03 -4.51
C LEU A 76 -4.85 2.70 -3.15
N MET A 77 -3.72 2.00 -3.17
CA MET A 77 -2.94 1.70 -1.97
C MET A 77 -1.46 1.92 -2.25
N ILE A 78 -0.83 2.74 -1.43
CA ILE A 78 0.63 2.79 -1.32
C ILE A 78 1.04 1.73 -0.31
N THR A 79 1.95 0.84 -0.70
CA THR A 79 2.50 -0.17 0.20
C THR A 79 4.00 -0.02 0.32
N TYR A 80 4.47 0.20 1.54
CA TYR A 80 5.88 0.14 1.89
C TYR A 80 6.17 -1.15 2.66
N LEU A 81 6.92 -2.06 2.06
CA LEU A 81 7.31 -3.34 2.65
C LEU A 81 8.73 -3.24 3.17
N ILE A 82 8.93 -3.60 4.43
CA ILE A 82 10.25 -3.67 5.05
C ILE A 82 10.48 -5.03 5.68
N ARG A 83 11.74 -5.47 5.69
CA ARG A 83 12.10 -6.69 6.41
C ARG A 83 12.24 -6.40 7.90
N ALA A 84 11.34 -6.96 8.71
CA ALA A 84 11.15 -6.66 10.13
C ALA A 84 12.40 -6.84 11.00
N ALA A 85 13.32 -7.72 10.59
CA ALA A 85 14.56 -8.00 11.33
C ALA A 85 15.54 -6.80 11.39
N TYR A 86 15.37 -5.79 10.53
CA TYR A 86 16.37 -4.74 10.36
C TYR A 86 15.87 -3.33 10.72
N PHE A 87 14.55 -3.10 10.77
CA PHE A 87 14.00 -1.74 10.69
C PHE A 87 12.83 -1.47 11.65
N LYS A 88 12.93 -1.95 12.90
CA LYS A 88 11.85 -1.77 13.89
C LYS A 88 11.49 -0.29 14.12
N ASP A 89 12.48 0.60 14.12
CA ASP A 89 12.28 2.02 14.39
C ASP A 89 11.78 2.79 13.15
N GLU A 90 12.07 2.32 11.93
CA GLU A 90 11.64 3.00 10.69
C GLU A 90 10.13 2.85 10.41
N ILE A 91 9.47 1.84 11.00
CA ILE A 91 8.04 1.59 10.79
C ILE A 91 7.21 2.81 11.19
N THR A 92 7.50 3.35 12.37
CA THR A 92 6.77 4.50 12.91
C THR A 92 7.02 5.74 12.06
N ASP A 93 8.25 5.96 11.62
CA ASP A 93 8.60 7.11 10.78
C ASP A 93 7.90 7.05 9.43
N VAL A 94 7.90 5.90 8.76
CA VAL A 94 7.22 5.71 7.48
C VAL A 94 5.70 5.78 7.65
N TYR A 95 5.14 5.21 8.71
CA TYR A 95 3.72 5.31 9.02
C TYR A 95 3.29 6.78 9.18
N ASN A 96 4.02 7.54 10.00
CA ASN A 96 3.76 8.95 10.23
C ASN A 96 3.97 9.77 8.95
N TYR A 97 4.97 9.43 8.14
CA TYR A 97 5.19 10.08 6.85
C TYR A 97 4.00 9.87 5.91
N LEU A 98 3.54 8.64 5.71
CA LEU A 98 2.38 8.36 4.86
C LEU A 98 1.11 9.03 5.39
N LEU A 99 0.88 8.99 6.71
CA LEU A 99 -0.24 9.68 7.33
C LEU A 99 -0.18 11.21 7.13
N SER A 100 1.02 11.79 7.17
CA SER A 100 1.20 13.23 6.90
C SER A 100 0.87 13.63 5.47
N LYS A 101 0.74 12.66 4.55
CA LYS A 101 0.35 12.89 3.14
C LYS A 101 -1.15 12.80 2.89
N THR A 102 -1.95 12.41 3.87
CA THR A 102 -3.42 12.38 3.71
C THR A 102 -3.99 13.72 3.20
N PRO A 103 -3.61 14.90 3.72
CA PRO A 103 -4.12 16.18 3.19
C PRO A 103 -3.70 16.48 1.76
N ASP A 104 -2.51 16.00 1.35
CA ASP A 104 -2.05 16.16 -0.04
C ASP A 104 -2.90 15.29 -0.98
N LEU A 105 -3.23 14.06 -0.54
CA LEU A 105 -4.03 13.08 -1.28
C LEU A 105 -5.51 13.44 -1.37
N GLU A 106 -6.07 14.07 -0.33
CA GLU A 106 -7.45 14.58 -0.33
C GLU A 106 -7.72 15.59 -1.46
N ASN A 107 -6.69 16.27 -1.98
CA ASN A 107 -6.86 17.18 -3.13
C ASN A 107 -7.17 16.45 -4.45
N PHE A 108 -6.98 15.13 -4.49
CA PHE A 108 -7.26 14.29 -5.65
C PHE A 108 -8.54 13.47 -5.48
N ALA A 109 -9.19 13.55 -4.31
CA ALA A 109 -10.31 12.72 -3.88
C ALA A 109 -11.66 13.43 -3.97
#